data_AF-A0A1Q8QEF3-F1
#
_entry.id   AF-A0A1Q8QEF3-F1
#
_cell.length_a   1.000
_cell.length_b   1.000
_cell.length_c   1.000
_cell.angle_alpha   90.00
_cell.angle_beta   90.00
_cell.angle_gamma   90.00
#
_symmetry.space_group_name_H-M   'P 1'
#
loop_
_entity.id
_entity.type
_entity.pdbx_description
1 polymer ?
#
loop_
_entity_poly.entity_id
_entity_poly.type
_entity_poly.pdbx_seq_one_letter_code
_entity_poly.pdbx_strand_id
1 'polypeptide(L)'
;MAGHRLWWFGAVAGSLAAAAAAGWVSGASGALAGLLGGLFPALAAVAAVAAAEARRRREAGELARVLDALEAGKIADIPVVPDGLAEALARLGESVRTTRGFLSGITKGLPIPYLLVDPKERVLFTNAATLAMLEIDGAPERQLGRTLAEVFYNDASRATAVGKAMNQGQVFANLEVTITGHRGGRRDVLANVFALRDAAGETIGGLCLYLDMTELKAKEAAICRQNDHTANLARKAGGLAADLAEAAKILAEQVGQASHAADDQQARMGLVADSVTHLGHAARNIADTARETDAVASKTRDQAGGAADTMNRVLSGMAELSTKAAALGGHMETLSAQAKEVGSILGVISDIADQTNLLALNAAIEAARAGESGRGFAVVADEVRKLAEKTMAATREVERNVTAIRDSAETNRQATGEAVNLVTQTAGIAGEAGAALDAILTLARETSAHVRTIAQTAGEQTTAGEHAAKAGTDIAQAVSETSQAMGEAALAVEELSRVADALNALFADSAAG
;
A
#
# COMPACT_ATOMS: atom_id res chain seq x y z
N MET A 1 -85.19 -55.56 35.99
CA MET A 1 -86.41 -56.39 35.90
C MET A 1 -86.06 -57.67 35.17
N ALA A 2 -86.22 -58.85 35.78
CA ALA A 2 -86.52 -60.14 35.10
C ALA A 2 -86.30 -61.37 36.01
N GLY A 3 -85.31 -61.36 36.92
CA GLY A 3 -84.89 -62.58 37.64
C GLY A 3 -85.74 -63.01 38.85
N HIS A 4 -86.32 -62.08 39.60
CA HIS A 4 -87.04 -62.41 40.85
C HIS A 4 -88.58 -62.45 40.73
N ARG A 5 -89.13 -62.19 39.55
CA ARG A 5 -90.59 -62.22 39.30
C ARG A 5 -91.13 -63.63 39.00
N LEU A 6 -90.27 -64.57 38.63
CA LEU A 6 -90.68 -65.89 38.17
C LEU A 6 -91.03 -66.86 39.31
N TRP A 7 -90.48 -66.66 40.51
CA TRP A 7 -90.72 -67.54 41.67
C TRP A 7 -92.08 -67.33 42.36
N TRP A 8 -92.77 -66.21 42.10
CA TRP A 8 -94.02 -65.87 42.80
C TRP A 8 -95.29 -66.35 42.08
N PHE A 9 -95.27 -66.49 40.75
CA PHE A 9 -96.41 -67.02 40.00
C PHE A 9 -96.67 -68.51 40.28
N GLY A 10 -95.64 -69.29 40.64
CA GLY A 10 -95.79 -70.71 40.99
C GLY A 10 -96.59 -70.95 42.28
N ALA A 11 -96.50 -70.05 43.27
CA ALA A 11 -97.15 -70.23 44.57
C ALA A 11 -98.66 -69.91 44.54
N VAL A 12 -99.11 -69.01 43.65
CA VAL A 12 -100.53 -68.66 43.49
C VAL A 12 -101.25 -69.69 42.62
N ALA A 13 -100.57 -70.30 41.64
CA ALA A 13 -101.13 -71.39 40.84
C ALA A 13 -101.33 -72.69 41.67
N GLY A 14 -100.42 -72.98 42.61
CA GLY A 14 -100.52 -74.17 43.47
C GLY A 14 -101.66 -74.10 44.50
N SER A 15 -102.08 -72.91 44.91
CA SER A 15 -103.14 -72.73 45.91
C SER A 15 -104.56 -72.74 45.32
N LEU A 16 -104.72 -72.36 44.04
CA LEU A 16 -105.99 -72.50 43.32
C LEU A 16 -106.31 -73.96 42.94
N ALA A 17 -105.30 -74.79 42.71
CA ALA A 17 -105.49 -76.21 42.42
C ALA A 17 -105.97 -77.02 43.66
N ALA A 18 -105.63 -76.60 44.88
CA ALA A 18 -106.03 -77.28 46.11
C ALA A 18 -107.51 -77.07 46.48
N ALA A 19 -108.12 -75.94 46.08
CA ALA A 19 -109.54 -75.67 46.35
C ALA A 19 -110.50 -76.43 45.40
N ALA A 20 -110.03 -76.85 44.22
CA ALA A 20 -110.84 -77.61 43.26
C ALA A 20 -110.90 -79.12 43.57
N ALA A 21 -109.97 -79.66 44.36
CA ALA A 21 -109.87 -81.10 44.63
C ALA A 21 -110.67 -81.60 45.86
N ALA A 22 -111.11 -80.71 46.76
CA ALA A 22 -111.77 -81.12 48.01
C ALA A 22 -113.33 -81.18 47.92
N GLY A 23 -113.93 -80.86 46.77
CA GLY A 23 -115.39 -80.75 46.62
C GLY A 23 -116.12 -82.01 46.11
N TRP A 24 -115.44 -83.14 45.87
CA TRP A 24 -116.03 -84.27 45.12
C TRP A 24 -116.18 -85.61 45.86
N VAL A 25 -115.91 -85.70 47.16
CA VAL A 25 -116.14 -86.93 47.94
C VAL A 25 -116.84 -86.64 49.26
N SER A 26 -118.15 -86.45 49.20
CA SER A 26 -119.17 -86.90 50.17
C SER A 26 -120.44 -86.05 50.00
N GLY A 27 -121.54 -86.71 49.62
CA GLY A 27 -122.80 -86.06 49.35
C GLY A 27 -123.54 -85.64 50.63
N ALA A 28 -123.99 -84.39 50.67
CA ALA A 28 -125.33 -83.95 51.09
C ALA A 28 -125.36 -82.41 51.15
N SER A 29 -126.20 -81.80 50.30
CA SER A 29 -126.86 -80.48 50.47
C SER A 29 -126.03 -79.28 50.98
N GLY A 30 -125.71 -78.32 50.09
CA GLY A 30 -125.36 -76.95 50.51
C GLY A 30 -124.44 -76.14 49.58
N ALA A 31 -124.78 -75.97 48.30
CA ALA A 31 -123.94 -75.31 47.29
C ALA A 31 -123.81 -73.76 47.39
N LEU A 32 -124.00 -73.14 48.57
CA LEU A 32 -123.85 -71.68 48.75
C LEU A 32 -122.70 -71.25 49.68
N ALA A 33 -121.97 -72.19 50.31
CA ALA A 33 -120.90 -71.87 51.26
C ALA A 33 -119.48 -71.83 50.65
N GLY A 34 -119.27 -72.34 49.43
CA GLY A 34 -117.93 -72.50 48.83
C GLY A 34 -117.37 -71.26 48.10
N LEU A 35 -118.20 -70.27 47.74
CA LEU A 35 -117.78 -69.12 46.92
C LEU A 35 -117.40 -67.86 47.73
N LEU A 36 -117.77 -67.77 49.00
CA LEU A 36 -117.43 -66.62 49.86
C LEU A 36 -116.14 -66.83 50.69
N GLY A 37 -115.58 -68.04 50.73
CA GLY A 37 -114.36 -68.35 51.49
C GLY A 37 -113.03 -68.04 50.76
N GLY A 38 -113.04 -67.85 49.44
CA GLY A 38 -111.82 -67.70 48.63
C GLY A 38 -111.41 -66.26 48.28
N LEU A 39 -112.32 -65.28 48.37
CA LEU A 39 -112.07 -63.93 47.84
C LEU A 39 -111.37 -62.97 48.82
N PHE A 40 -111.44 -63.22 50.13
CA PHE A 40 -110.86 -62.34 51.15
C PHE A 40 -109.32 -62.37 51.28
N PRO A 41 -108.63 -63.54 51.24
CA PRO A 41 -107.17 -63.56 51.39
C PRO A 41 -106.41 -63.04 50.16
N ALA A 42 -106.98 -63.12 48.96
CA ALA A 42 -106.34 -62.62 47.74
C ALA A 42 -106.28 -61.09 47.66
N LEU A 43 -107.33 -60.39 48.13
CA LEU A 43 -107.36 -58.92 48.21
C LEU A 43 -106.39 -58.36 49.26
N ALA A 44 -106.18 -59.07 50.37
CA ALA A 44 -105.20 -58.69 51.39
C ALA A 44 -103.73 -58.80 50.88
N ALA A 45 -103.43 -59.82 50.06
CA ALA A 45 -102.10 -60.01 49.49
C ALA A 45 -101.72 -58.92 48.46
N VAL A 46 -102.66 -58.49 47.62
CA VAL A 46 -102.42 -57.41 46.65
C VAL A 46 -102.24 -56.06 47.32
N ALA A 47 -102.99 -55.76 48.40
CA ALA A 47 -102.81 -54.55 49.19
C ALA A 47 -101.44 -54.50 49.91
N ALA A 48 -100.94 -55.64 50.39
CA ALA A 48 -99.62 -55.73 51.03
C ALA A 48 -98.46 -55.48 50.04
N VAL A 49 -98.58 -55.95 48.80
CA VAL A 49 -97.54 -55.74 47.76
C VAL A 49 -97.54 -54.30 47.26
N ALA A 50 -98.71 -53.68 47.06
CA ALA A 50 -98.80 -52.26 46.71
C ALA A 50 -98.24 -51.35 47.81
N ALA A 51 -98.46 -51.71 49.08
CA ALA A 51 -97.88 -51.01 50.22
C ALA A 51 -96.34 -51.17 50.28
N ALA A 52 -95.80 -52.36 49.98
CA ALA A 52 -94.36 -52.61 49.97
C ALA A 52 -93.62 -51.85 48.85
N GLU A 53 -94.23 -51.73 47.66
CA GLU A 53 -93.61 -51.03 46.53
C GLU A 53 -93.70 -49.49 46.66
N ALA A 54 -94.78 -48.98 47.29
CA ALA A 54 -94.87 -47.59 47.71
C ALA A 54 -93.85 -47.24 48.81
N ARG A 55 -93.57 -48.17 49.73
CA ARG A 55 -92.55 -48.03 50.78
C ARG A 55 -91.13 -47.96 50.18
N ARG A 56 -90.80 -48.86 49.26
CA ARG A 56 -89.50 -48.87 48.55
C ARG A 56 -89.23 -47.59 47.75
N ARG A 57 -90.24 -47.01 47.08
CA ARG A 57 -90.09 -45.75 46.35
C ARG A 57 -89.93 -44.55 47.28
N ARG A 58 -90.59 -44.55 48.44
CA ARG A 58 -90.37 -43.54 49.50
C ARG A 58 -88.97 -43.66 50.10
N GLU A 59 -88.52 -44.87 50.45
CA GLU A 59 -87.18 -45.13 50.99
C GLU A 59 -86.06 -44.75 50.00
N ALA A 60 -86.22 -45.01 48.70
CA ALA A 60 -85.26 -44.58 47.68
C ALA A 60 -85.23 -43.05 47.47
N GLY A 61 -86.38 -42.38 47.59
CA GLY A 61 -86.48 -40.92 47.54
C GLY A 61 -85.92 -40.23 48.79
N GLU A 62 -86.03 -40.87 49.96
CA GLU A 62 -85.38 -40.43 51.20
C GLU A 62 -83.87 -40.66 51.17
N LEU A 63 -83.39 -41.79 50.63
CA LEU A 63 -81.96 -42.05 50.49
C LEU A 63 -81.27 -41.05 49.55
N ALA A 64 -81.93 -40.66 48.45
CA ALA A 64 -81.41 -39.65 47.53
C ALA A 64 -81.34 -38.25 48.19
N ARG A 65 -82.34 -37.89 49.01
CA ARG A 65 -82.31 -36.64 49.80
C ARG A 65 -81.23 -36.66 50.87
N VAL A 66 -80.98 -37.81 51.50
CA VAL A 66 -79.89 -37.99 52.47
C VAL A 66 -78.53 -37.83 51.81
N LEU A 67 -78.34 -38.38 50.60
CA LEU A 67 -77.14 -38.18 49.77
C LEU A 67 -76.94 -36.71 49.37
N ASP A 68 -77.98 -36.03 48.87
CA ASP A 68 -77.91 -34.60 48.53
C ASP A 68 -77.64 -33.71 49.76
N ALA A 69 -78.22 -34.03 50.92
CA ALA A 69 -77.99 -33.32 52.18
C ALA A 69 -76.57 -33.54 52.73
N LEU A 70 -76.00 -34.74 52.53
CA LEU A 70 -74.60 -35.06 52.82
C LEU A 70 -73.63 -34.30 51.90
N GLU A 71 -73.97 -34.17 50.60
CA GLU A 71 -73.20 -33.38 49.63
C GLU A 71 -73.25 -31.87 49.92
N ALA A 72 -74.40 -31.36 50.39
CA ALA A 72 -74.61 -29.94 50.72
C ALA A 72 -74.15 -29.54 52.13
N GLY A 73 -73.71 -30.49 52.96
CA GLY A 73 -73.25 -30.23 54.34
C GLY A 73 -74.35 -29.88 55.34
N LYS A 74 -75.62 -30.22 55.06
CA LYS A 74 -76.78 -29.96 55.92
C LYS A 74 -77.22 -31.23 56.66
N ILE A 75 -76.37 -31.69 57.58
CA ILE A 75 -76.56 -32.97 58.30
C ILE A 75 -77.72 -32.90 59.32
N ALA A 76 -78.10 -31.70 59.76
CA ALA A 76 -79.12 -31.49 60.79
C ALA A 76 -80.59 -31.71 60.33
N ASP A 77 -80.86 -31.80 59.03
CA ASP A 77 -82.22 -31.86 58.48
C ASP A 77 -82.74 -33.28 58.17
N ILE A 78 -82.07 -34.33 58.69
CA ILE A 78 -82.43 -35.73 58.39
C ILE A 78 -83.34 -36.30 59.50
N PRO A 79 -84.59 -36.75 59.20
CA PRO A 79 -85.49 -37.30 60.23
C PRO A 79 -85.03 -38.69 60.70
N VAL A 80 -84.73 -38.80 62.00
CA VAL A 80 -84.44 -40.01 62.83
C VAL A 80 -83.72 -41.16 62.10
N VAL A 81 -82.39 -41.02 61.98
CA VAL A 81 -81.48 -42.12 61.66
C VAL A 81 -80.90 -42.68 62.97
N PRO A 82 -80.79 -44.00 63.19
CA PRO A 82 -80.19 -44.57 64.41
C PRO A 82 -78.75 -44.09 64.62
N ASP A 83 -78.37 -43.78 65.87
CA ASP A 83 -77.13 -43.06 66.23
C ASP A 83 -75.83 -43.63 65.61
N GLY A 84 -75.74 -44.94 65.37
CA GLY A 84 -74.57 -45.57 64.74
C GLY A 84 -74.40 -45.33 63.24
N LEU A 85 -75.48 -44.99 62.50
CA LEU A 85 -75.42 -44.74 61.05
C LEU A 85 -75.19 -43.25 60.74
N ALA A 86 -75.61 -42.35 61.64
CA ALA A 86 -75.37 -40.91 61.51
C ALA A 86 -73.87 -40.57 61.59
N GLU A 87 -73.12 -41.21 62.49
CA GLU A 87 -71.67 -40.98 62.64
C GLU A 87 -70.86 -41.52 61.44
N ALA A 88 -71.24 -42.68 60.91
CA ALA A 88 -70.61 -43.27 59.73
C ALA A 88 -70.86 -42.42 58.46
N LEU A 89 -72.09 -41.93 58.27
CA LEU A 89 -72.44 -41.05 57.16
C LEU A 89 -71.77 -39.67 57.28
N ALA A 90 -71.65 -39.12 58.50
CA ALA A 90 -70.91 -37.88 58.72
C ALA A 90 -69.42 -38.02 58.38
N ARG A 91 -68.76 -39.12 58.78
CA ARG A 91 -67.35 -39.41 58.40
C ARG A 91 -67.17 -39.63 56.90
N LEU A 92 -68.12 -40.28 56.23
CA LEU A 92 -68.11 -40.45 54.77
C LEU A 92 -68.31 -39.12 54.05
N GLY A 93 -69.25 -38.28 54.53
CA GLY A 93 -69.48 -36.93 54.02
C GLY A 93 -68.27 -36.02 54.21
N GLU A 94 -67.58 -36.10 55.34
CA GLU A 94 -66.33 -35.38 55.60
C GLU A 94 -65.18 -35.89 54.72
N SER A 95 -65.05 -37.21 54.53
CA SER A 95 -64.05 -37.81 53.64
C SER A 95 -64.26 -37.41 52.18
N VAL A 96 -65.49 -37.47 51.65
CA VAL A 96 -65.81 -37.06 50.28
C VAL A 96 -65.57 -35.55 50.09
N ARG A 97 -65.95 -34.72 51.06
CA ARG A 97 -65.74 -33.26 51.00
C ARG A 97 -64.25 -32.90 51.06
N THR A 98 -63.47 -33.60 51.89
CA THR A 98 -62.02 -33.40 52.01
C THR A 98 -61.30 -33.85 50.74
N THR A 99 -61.60 -35.05 50.21
CA THR A 99 -60.99 -35.55 48.98
C THR A 99 -61.38 -34.71 47.75
N ARG A 100 -62.64 -34.29 47.64
CA ARG A 100 -63.08 -33.40 46.55
C ARG A 100 -62.50 -31.98 46.69
N GLY A 101 -62.43 -31.45 47.91
CA GLY A 101 -61.80 -30.16 48.21
C GLY A 101 -60.31 -30.19 47.89
N PHE A 102 -59.61 -31.28 48.20
CA PHE A 102 -58.20 -31.49 47.87
C PHE A 102 -57.96 -31.59 46.36
N LEU A 103 -58.71 -32.45 45.64
CA LEU A 103 -58.62 -32.56 44.18
C LEU A 103 -58.96 -31.24 43.48
N SER A 104 -60.01 -30.54 43.94
CA SER A 104 -60.37 -29.22 43.42
C SER A 104 -59.30 -28.16 43.75
N GLY A 105 -58.62 -28.26 44.90
CA GLY A 105 -57.55 -27.36 45.30
C GLY A 105 -56.31 -27.52 44.41
N ILE A 106 -55.89 -28.76 44.15
CA ILE A 106 -54.75 -29.06 43.26
C ILE A 106 -55.06 -28.63 41.83
N THR A 107 -56.20 -29.03 41.29
CA THR A 107 -56.59 -28.73 39.90
C THR A 107 -56.79 -27.23 39.68
N LYS A 108 -57.35 -26.48 40.63
CA LYS A 108 -57.45 -25.01 40.50
C LYS A 108 -56.12 -24.28 40.77
N GLY A 109 -55.22 -24.85 41.56
CA GLY A 109 -53.92 -24.26 41.90
C GLY A 109 -52.80 -24.51 40.89
N LEU A 110 -52.98 -25.44 39.94
CA LEU A 110 -51.99 -25.75 38.90
C LEU A 110 -51.85 -24.59 37.89
N PRO A 111 -50.67 -23.94 37.78
CA PRO A 111 -50.45 -22.81 36.88
C PRO A 111 -50.17 -23.25 35.43
N ILE A 112 -49.91 -24.53 35.20
CA ILE A 112 -49.59 -25.09 33.88
C ILE A 112 -50.84 -25.62 33.18
N PRO A 113 -50.93 -25.59 31.84
CA PRO A 113 -52.01 -26.22 31.11
C PRO A 113 -52.13 -27.70 31.46
N TYR A 114 -53.34 -28.13 31.80
CA TYR A 114 -53.64 -29.54 32.01
C TYR A 114 -55.06 -29.90 31.58
N LEU A 115 -55.29 -31.17 31.29
CA LEU A 115 -56.63 -31.75 31.24
C LEU A 115 -56.69 -33.07 31.97
N LEU A 116 -57.73 -33.18 32.77
CA LEU A 116 -58.17 -34.39 33.42
C LEU A 116 -59.44 -34.86 32.70
N VAL A 117 -59.45 -36.09 32.20
CA VAL A 117 -60.56 -36.67 31.44
C VAL A 117 -61.08 -37.93 32.10
N ASP A 118 -62.34 -38.29 31.83
CA ASP A 118 -62.95 -39.55 32.24
C ASP A 118 -62.48 -40.73 31.34
N PRO A 119 -62.90 -41.98 31.62
CA PRO A 119 -62.52 -43.15 30.80
C PRO A 119 -63.02 -43.08 29.35
N LYS A 120 -63.92 -42.16 29.02
CA LYS A 120 -64.44 -41.89 27.66
C LYS A 120 -63.82 -40.64 27.04
N GLU A 121 -62.70 -40.15 27.58
CA GLU A 121 -61.99 -38.94 27.15
C GLU A 121 -62.80 -37.65 27.26
N ARG A 122 -63.81 -37.59 28.14
CA ARG A 122 -64.57 -36.36 28.40
C ARG A 122 -63.88 -35.53 29.45
N VAL A 123 -63.74 -34.23 29.22
CA VAL A 123 -63.05 -33.31 30.14
C VAL A 123 -63.78 -33.24 31.48
N LEU A 124 -63.10 -33.63 32.55
CA LEU A 124 -63.53 -33.51 33.95
C LEU A 124 -63.01 -32.23 34.60
N PHE A 125 -61.75 -31.89 34.36
CA PHE A 125 -61.14 -30.65 34.83
C PHE A 125 -60.12 -30.13 33.83
N THR A 126 -60.04 -28.80 33.71
CA THR A 126 -59.03 -28.07 32.95
C THR A 126 -58.92 -26.67 33.55
N ASN A 127 -57.88 -25.92 33.21
CA ASN A 127 -57.71 -24.55 33.68
C ASN A 127 -57.66 -23.54 32.51
N ALA A 128 -57.58 -22.25 32.88
CA ALA A 128 -57.44 -21.15 31.94
C ALA A 128 -56.14 -21.24 31.12
N ALA A 129 -55.06 -21.82 31.67
CA ALA A 129 -53.79 -21.99 30.96
C ALA A 129 -53.94 -22.91 29.73
N THR A 130 -54.72 -23.98 29.82
CA THR A 130 -55.09 -24.82 28.67
C THR A 130 -55.87 -24.06 27.61
N LEU A 131 -56.86 -23.26 28.00
CA LEU A 131 -57.63 -22.46 27.06
C LEU A 131 -56.76 -21.41 26.36
N ALA A 132 -55.83 -20.77 27.10
CA ALA A 132 -54.88 -19.84 26.54
C ALA A 132 -53.88 -20.53 25.59
N MET A 133 -53.43 -21.74 25.92
CA MET A 133 -52.55 -22.55 25.05
C MET A 133 -53.24 -22.91 23.73
N LEU A 134 -54.53 -23.25 23.80
CA LEU A 134 -55.33 -23.62 22.63
C LEU A 134 -56.05 -22.44 21.97
N GLU A 135 -55.91 -21.23 22.50
CA GLU A 135 -56.58 -20.02 22.00
C GLU A 135 -58.12 -20.13 21.96
N ILE A 136 -58.71 -20.77 22.97
CA ILE A 136 -60.15 -20.95 23.12
C ILE A 136 -60.71 -19.88 24.07
N ASP A 137 -61.72 -19.14 23.64
CA ASP A 137 -62.39 -18.13 24.47
C ASP A 137 -63.46 -18.75 25.40
N GLY A 138 -63.55 -18.24 26.64
CA GLY A 138 -64.57 -18.60 27.61
C GLY A 138 -64.01 -19.20 28.91
N ALA A 139 -64.91 -19.64 29.78
CA ALA A 139 -64.54 -20.22 31.07
C ALA A 139 -64.21 -21.72 30.92
N PRO A 140 -63.22 -22.26 31.66
CA PRO A 140 -62.86 -23.70 31.66
C PRO A 140 -64.06 -24.64 31.82
N GLU A 141 -65.06 -24.19 32.60
CA GLU A 141 -66.29 -24.92 32.89
C GLU A 141 -67.13 -25.21 31.63
N ARG A 142 -67.02 -24.38 30.58
CA ARG A 142 -67.72 -24.61 29.30
C ARG A 142 -67.17 -25.78 28.49
N GLN A 143 -65.96 -26.26 28.84
CA GLN A 143 -65.35 -27.40 28.16
C GLN A 143 -65.62 -28.73 28.86
N LEU A 144 -66.24 -28.71 30.04
CA LEU A 144 -66.54 -29.92 30.80
C LEU A 144 -67.54 -30.80 30.06
N GLY A 145 -67.27 -32.11 30.01
CA GLY A 145 -68.11 -33.10 29.33
C GLY A 145 -67.91 -33.23 27.82
N ARG A 146 -67.21 -32.28 27.18
CA ARG A 146 -66.77 -32.38 25.77
C ARG A 146 -65.62 -33.36 25.65
N THR A 147 -65.46 -33.97 24.47
CA THR A 147 -64.35 -34.91 24.26
C THR A 147 -63.02 -34.16 24.12
N LEU A 148 -61.93 -34.75 24.58
CA LEU A 148 -60.59 -34.17 24.48
C LEU A 148 -60.22 -33.83 23.02
N ALA A 149 -60.60 -34.70 22.08
CA ALA A 149 -60.34 -34.54 20.66
C ALA A 149 -61.07 -33.33 20.06
N GLU A 150 -62.32 -33.07 20.48
CA GLU A 150 -63.04 -31.84 20.13
C GLU A 150 -62.34 -30.59 20.68
N VAL A 151 -61.85 -30.64 21.92
CA VAL A 151 -61.24 -29.48 22.57
C VAL A 151 -59.88 -29.14 21.94
N PHE A 152 -59.06 -30.12 21.57
CA PHE A 152 -57.71 -29.86 21.00
C PHE A 152 -57.69 -29.71 19.50
N TYR A 153 -58.54 -30.44 18.79
CA TYR A 153 -58.42 -30.62 17.34
C TYR A 153 -59.69 -30.26 16.59
N ASN A 154 -60.77 -29.88 17.29
CA ASN A 154 -62.10 -29.66 16.72
C ASN A 154 -62.63 -30.86 15.90
N ASP A 155 -62.14 -32.05 16.22
CA ASP A 155 -62.47 -33.31 15.56
C ASP A 155 -62.63 -34.39 16.64
N ALA A 156 -63.88 -34.77 16.89
CA ALA A 156 -64.24 -35.76 17.91
C ALA A 156 -63.70 -37.17 17.61
N SER A 157 -63.30 -37.45 16.38
CA SER A 157 -62.85 -38.78 15.94
C SER A 157 -61.33 -38.97 16.04
N ARG A 158 -60.57 -37.89 16.31
CA ARG A 158 -59.12 -37.94 16.32
C ARG A 158 -58.59 -38.66 17.56
N ALA A 159 -57.76 -39.67 17.33
CA ALA A 159 -57.08 -40.38 18.42
C ALA A 159 -56.15 -39.44 19.19
N THR A 160 -56.29 -39.43 20.52
CA THR A 160 -55.48 -38.58 21.41
C THR A 160 -54.38 -39.39 22.11
N ALA A 161 -53.31 -38.70 22.54
CA ALA A 161 -52.27 -39.32 23.36
C ALA A 161 -52.81 -39.84 24.70
N VAL A 162 -53.85 -39.19 25.24
CA VAL A 162 -54.52 -39.58 26.49
C VAL A 162 -55.32 -40.87 26.28
N GLY A 163 -56.04 -40.99 25.17
CA GLY A 163 -56.74 -42.21 24.78
C GLY A 163 -55.80 -43.40 24.61
N LYS A 164 -54.63 -43.18 23.99
CA LYS A 164 -53.58 -44.20 23.90
C LYS A 164 -53.05 -44.60 25.27
N ALA A 165 -52.75 -43.64 26.14
CA ALA A 165 -52.26 -43.89 27.49
C ALA A 165 -53.26 -44.71 28.34
N MET A 166 -54.55 -44.39 28.25
CA MET A 166 -55.62 -45.09 28.97
C MET A 166 -55.87 -46.51 28.45
N ASN A 167 -55.93 -46.69 27.13
CA ASN A 167 -56.26 -47.98 26.51
C ASN A 167 -55.07 -48.96 26.49
N GLN A 168 -53.84 -48.45 26.39
CA GLN A 168 -52.62 -49.25 26.23
C GLN A 168 -51.78 -49.28 27.52
N GLY A 169 -52.15 -48.51 28.56
CA GLY A 169 -51.42 -48.43 29.82
C GLY A 169 -50.05 -47.74 29.72
N GLN A 170 -49.80 -47.01 28.62
CA GLN A 170 -48.52 -46.35 28.35
C GLN A 170 -48.45 -44.97 28.99
N VAL A 171 -47.30 -44.61 29.58
CA VAL A 171 -46.98 -43.25 30.03
C VAL A 171 -46.15 -42.57 28.96
N PHE A 172 -46.60 -41.41 28.48
CA PHE A 172 -45.81 -40.56 27.59
C PHE A 172 -45.16 -39.47 28.44
N ALA A 173 -43.88 -39.64 28.75
CA ALA A 173 -43.09 -38.63 29.47
C ALA A 173 -42.39 -37.71 28.48
N ASN A 174 -42.43 -36.39 28.72
CA ASN A 174 -41.74 -35.35 27.95
C ASN A 174 -41.93 -35.48 26.43
N LEU A 175 -43.15 -35.79 25.99
CA LEU A 175 -43.46 -35.88 24.57
C LEU A 175 -43.44 -34.47 23.96
N GLU A 176 -42.43 -34.19 23.14
CA GLU A 176 -42.35 -32.94 22.41
C GLU A 176 -43.40 -32.89 21.30
N VAL A 177 -44.28 -31.88 21.36
CA VAL A 177 -45.33 -31.68 20.36
C VAL A 177 -45.46 -30.20 20.09
N THR A 178 -45.56 -29.82 18.81
CA THR A 178 -46.03 -28.48 18.45
C THR A 178 -47.55 -28.49 18.40
N ILE A 179 -48.18 -27.82 19.35
CA ILE A 179 -49.63 -27.62 19.37
C ILE A 179 -49.96 -26.40 18.52
N THR A 180 -51.01 -26.52 17.71
CA THR A 180 -51.59 -25.39 16.97
C THR A 180 -52.92 -25.04 17.63
N GLY A 181 -53.03 -23.84 18.17
CA GLY A 181 -54.26 -23.31 18.76
C GLY A 181 -55.35 -23.09 17.71
N HIS A 182 -56.58 -22.87 18.17
CA HIS A 182 -57.77 -22.71 17.33
C HIS A 182 -57.72 -21.45 16.45
N ARG A 183 -56.85 -20.47 16.76
CA ARG A 183 -56.61 -19.29 15.92
C ARG A 183 -55.30 -19.38 15.11
N GLY A 184 -54.63 -20.55 15.12
CA GLY A 184 -53.43 -20.81 14.35
C GLY A 184 -52.11 -20.54 15.07
N GLY A 185 -52.14 -20.08 16.33
CA GLY A 185 -50.92 -19.90 17.12
C GLY A 185 -50.20 -21.23 17.36
N ARG A 186 -48.88 -21.27 17.09
CA ARG A 186 -48.06 -22.48 17.32
C ARG A 186 -47.32 -22.36 18.64
N ARG A 187 -47.39 -23.42 19.45
CA ARG A 187 -46.65 -23.54 20.70
C ARG A 187 -45.92 -24.86 20.73
N ASP A 188 -44.63 -24.83 21.01
CA ASP A 188 -43.85 -26.02 21.26
C ASP A 188 -44.00 -26.38 22.73
N VAL A 189 -44.57 -27.55 23.00
CA VAL A 189 -44.84 -27.99 24.37
C VAL A 189 -44.24 -29.36 24.65
N LEU A 190 -43.92 -29.59 25.92
CA LEU A 190 -43.66 -30.93 26.45
C LEU A 190 -44.94 -31.46 27.10
N ALA A 191 -45.51 -32.50 26.51
CA ALA A 191 -46.70 -33.17 27.02
C ALA A 191 -46.31 -34.37 27.90
N ASN A 192 -46.83 -34.40 29.12
CA ASN A 192 -46.73 -35.54 30.02
C ASN A 192 -48.12 -36.16 30.18
N VAL A 193 -48.28 -37.40 29.70
CA VAL A 193 -49.58 -38.05 29.57
C VAL A 193 -49.60 -39.40 30.26
N PHE A 194 -50.55 -39.61 31.16
CA PHE A 194 -50.70 -40.87 31.90
C PHE A 194 -52.16 -41.16 32.27
N ALA A 195 -52.46 -42.45 32.45
CA ALA A 195 -53.76 -42.92 32.92
C ALA A 195 -53.84 -42.81 34.45
N LEU A 196 -54.99 -42.39 34.96
CA LEU A 196 -55.32 -42.43 36.38
C LEU A 196 -56.06 -43.72 36.69
N ARG A 197 -55.66 -44.38 37.77
CA ARG A 197 -56.25 -45.64 38.22
C ARG A 197 -56.79 -45.51 39.63
N ASP A 198 -57.87 -46.22 39.93
CA ASP A 198 -58.39 -46.32 41.29
C ASP A 198 -57.58 -47.32 42.16
N ALA A 199 -58.02 -47.51 43.40
CA ALA A 199 -57.39 -48.43 44.34
C ALA A 199 -57.52 -49.92 43.93
N ALA A 200 -58.41 -50.26 42.99
CA ALA A 200 -58.56 -51.59 42.42
C ALA A 200 -57.76 -51.78 41.12
N GLY A 201 -57.13 -50.71 40.60
CA GLY A 201 -56.32 -50.71 39.39
C GLY A 201 -57.10 -50.42 38.11
N GLU A 202 -58.40 -50.14 38.20
CA GLU A 202 -59.24 -49.78 37.05
C GLU A 202 -58.94 -48.35 36.60
N THR A 203 -58.92 -48.14 35.27
CA THR A 203 -58.69 -46.82 34.69
C THR A 203 -59.90 -45.92 34.94
N ILE A 204 -59.71 -44.89 35.76
CA ILE A 204 -60.74 -43.90 36.09
C ILE A 204 -60.64 -42.61 35.26
N GLY A 205 -59.59 -42.47 34.46
CA GLY A 205 -59.40 -41.32 33.60
C GLY A 205 -57.98 -41.18 33.10
N GLY A 206 -57.69 -40.02 32.51
CA GLY A 206 -56.36 -39.67 32.03
C GLY A 206 -56.01 -38.23 32.39
N LEU A 207 -54.74 -37.98 32.71
CA LEU A 207 -54.21 -36.66 32.96
C LEU A 207 -53.13 -36.34 31.93
N CYS A 208 -53.27 -35.17 31.32
CA CYS A 208 -52.26 -34.59 30.44
C CYS A 208 -51.81 -33.26 31.01
N LEU A 209 -50.51 -33.09 31.20
CA LEU A 209 -49.86 -31.85 31.60
C LEU A 209 -49.03 -31.32 30.44
N TYR A 210 -49.08 -30.02 30.15
CA TYR A 210 -48.25 -29.41 29.12
C TYR A 210 -47.35 -28.34 29.73
N LEU A 211 -46.09 -28.33 29.30
CA LEU A 211 -45.13 -27.26 29.61
C LEU A 211 -44.80 -26.51 28.32
N ASP A 212 -45.00 -25.20 28.30
CA ASP A 212 -44.70 -24.35 27.13
C ASP A 212 -43.18 -24.10 27.05
N MET A 213 -42.57 -24.53 25.94
CA MET A 213 -41.14 -24.44 25.64
C MET A 213 -40.86 -23.51 24.45
N THR A 214 -41.88 -22.83 23.92
CA THR A 214 -41.77 -22.02 22.69
C THR A 214 -40.72 -20.92 22.81
N GLU A 215 -40.75 -20.16 23.91
CA GLU A 215 -39.79 -19.08 24.15
C GLU A 215 -38.36 -19.63 24.37
N LEU A 216 -38.24 -20.78 25.04
CA LEU A 216 -36.94 -21.39 25.30
C LEU A 216 -36.29 -21.89 24.01
N LYS A 217 -37.04 -22.62 23.17
CA LYS A 217 -36.55 -23.08 21.86
C LYS A 217 -36.22 -21.91 20.92
N ALA A 218 -37.00 -20.83 20.96
CA ALA A 218 -36.71 -19.62 20.20
C ALA A 218 -35.40 -18.95 20.65
N LYS A 219 -35.15 -18.87 21.97
CA LYS A 219 -33.90 -18.35 22.55
C LYS A 219 -32.70 -19.23 22.19
N GLU A 220 -32.83 -20.55 22.30
CA GLU A 220 -31.80 -21.51 21.91
C GLU A 220 -31.42 -21.36 20.43
N ALA A 221 -32.41 -21.35 19.54
CA ALA A 221 -32.16 -21.14 18.12
C ALA A 221 -31.53 -19.77 17.80
N ALA A 222 -31.86 -18.73 18.57
CA ALA A 222 -31.23 -17.41 18.44
C ALA A 222 -29.76 -17.45 18.88
N ILE A 223 -29.43 -18.12 19.99
CA ILE A 223 -28.06 -18.30 20.48
C ILE A 223 -27.23 -19.09 19.45
N CYS A 224 -27.75 -20.18 18.90
CA CYS A 224 -27.05 -20.94 17.86
C CYS A 224 -26.72 -20.07 16.65
N ARG A 225 -27.70 -19.31 16.12
CA ARG A 225 -27.45 -18.38 15.01
C ARG A 225 -26.43 -17.29 15.36
N GLN A 226 -26.45 -16.77 16.59
CA GLN A 226 -25.51 -15.77 17.06
C GLN A 226 -24.10 -16.35 17.21
N ASN A 227 -23.95 -17.58 17.70
CA ASN A 227 -22.67 -18.27 17.80
C ASN A 227 -22.08 -18.57 16.41
N ASP A 228 -22.91 -19.06 15.48
CA ASP A 228 -22.48 -19.28 14.08
C ASP A 228 -22.02 -17.98 13.42
N HIS A 229 -22.74 -16.89 13.66
CA HIS A 229 -22.37 -15.56 13.16
C HIS A 229 -21.05 -15.08 13.78
N THR A 230 -20.89 -15.21 15.10
CA THR A 230 -19.66 -14.86 15.83
C THR A 230 -18.47 -15.68 15.33
N ALA A 231 -18.63 -16.99 15.12
CA ALA A 231 -17.59 -17.87 14.62
C ALA A 231 -17.17 -17.53 13.17
N ASN A 232 -18.10 -17.09 12.34
CA ASN A 232 -17.79 -16.63 10.98
C ASN A 232 -17.03 -15.28 11.00
N LEU A 233 -17.45 -14.34 11.88
CA LEU A 233 -16.72 -13.08 12.08
C LEU A 233 -15.31 -13.33 12.61
N ALA A 234 -15.14 -14.22 13.58
CA ALA A 234 -13.83 -14.59 14.13
C ALA A 234 -12.90 -15.18 13.06
N ARG A 235 -13.39 -16.08 12.20
CA ARG A 235 -12.61 -16.61 11.05
C ARG A 235 -12.19 -15.53 10.07
N LYS A 236 -13.10 -14.61 9.71
CA LYS A 236 -12.77 -13.49 8.80
C LYS A 236 -11.74 -12.55 9.42
N ALA A 237 -11.88 -12.26 10.71
CA ALA A 237 -10.96 -11.40 11.44
C ALA A 237 -9.57 -12.05 11.60
N GLY A 238 -9.50 -13.37 11.84
CA GLY A 238 -8.25 -14.13 11.82
C GLY A 238 -7.58 -14.13 10.44
N GLY A 239 -8.35 -14.28 9.35
CA GLY A 239 -7.81 -14.14 7.99
C GLY A 239 -7.21 -12.76 7.73
N LEU A 240 -7.92 -11.69 8.11
CA LEU A 240 -7.42 -10.31 7.99
C LEU A 240 -6.19 -10.06 8.86
N ALA A 241 -6.10 -10.66 10.04
CA ALA A 241 -4.93 -10.55 10.92
C ALA A 241 -3.70 -11.25 10.30
N ALA A 242 -3.87 -12.40 9.67
CA ALA A 242 -2.81 -13.07 8.91
C ALA A 242 -2.34 -12.25 7.70
N ASP A 243 -3.27 -11.68 6.92
CA ASP A 243 -2.94 -10.79 5.81
C ASP A 243 -2.18 -9.54 6.28
N LEU A 244 -2.57 -8.97 7.44
CA LEU A 244 -1.90 -7.83 8.05
C LEU A 244 -0.47 -8.18 8.50
N ALA A 245 -0.26 -9.36 9.09
CA ALA A 245 1.07 -9.82 9.49
C ALA A 245 2.02 -9.98 8.29
N GLU A 246 1.53 -10.56 7.19
CA GLU A 246 2.31 -10.70 5.96
C GLU A 246 2.63 -9.35 5.33
N ALA A 247 1.66 -8.43 5.28
CA ALA A 247 1.88 -7.07 4.79
C ALA A 247 2.90 -6.30 5.65
N ALA A 248 2.84 -6.45 6.98
CA ALA A 248 3.82 -5.85 7.89
C ALA A 248 5.23 -6.40 7.63
N LYS A 249 5.37 -7.70 7.42
CA LYS A 249 6.67 -8.32 7.11
C LYS A 249 7.28 -7.80 5.80
N ILE A 250 6.47 -7.69 4.74
CA ILE A 250 6.91 -7.12 3.45
C ILE A 250 7.32 -5.66 3.62
N LEU A 251 6.55 -4.87 4.36
CA LEU A 251 6.88 -3.48 4.67
C LEU A 251 8.19 -3.37 5.45
N ALA A 252 8.45 -4.26 6.42
CA ALA A 252 9.68 -4.26 7.20
C ALA A 252 10.91 -4.45 6.30
N GLU A 253 10.82 -5.39 5.34
CA GLU A 253 11.88 -5.61 4.37
C GLU A 253 12.11 -4.38 3.48
N GLN A 254 11.04 -3.76 2.98
CA GLN A 254 11.13 -2.54 2.16
C GLN A 254 11.73 -1.36 2.92
N VAL A 255 11.34 -1.16 4.18
CA VAL A 255 11.91 -0.12 5.05
C VAL A 255 13.39 -0.38 5.29
N GLY A 256 13.80 -1.63 5.55
CA GLY A 256 15.20 -2.00 5.69
C GLY A 256 16.03 -1.72 4.44
N GLN A 257 15.52 -2.08 3.26
CA GLN A 257 16.16 -1.79 1.97
C GLN A 257 16.30 -0.28 1.72
N ALA A 258 15.25 0.49 1.99
CA ALA A 258 15.26 1.94 1.82
C ALA A 258 16.22 2.63 2.80
N SER A 259 16.30 2.16 4.05
CA SER A 259 17.28 2.66 5.03
C SER A 259 18.71 2.42 4.58
N HIS A 260 19.02 1.21 4.11
CA HIS A 260 20.35 0.90 3.56
C HIS A 260 20.68 1.75 2.32
N ALA A 261 19.71 1.96 1.43
CA ALA A 261 19.90 2.82 0.26
C ALA A 261 20.16 4.28 0.66
N ALA A 262 19.50 4.78 1.70
CA ALA A 262 19.73 6.13 2.24
C ALA A 262 21.16 6.25 2.80
N ASP A 263 21.64 5.29 3.58
CA ASP A 263 23.01 5.29 4.12
C ASP A 263 24.07 5.27 2.99
N ASP A 264 23.87 4.42 1.98
CA ASP A 264 24.73 4.35 0.80
C ASP A 264 24.74 5.68 0.03
N GLN A 265 23.58 6.32 -0.11
CA GLN A 265 23.46 7.60 -0.80
C GLN A 265 24.14 8.72 -0.01
N GLN A 266 24.07 8.69 1.33
CA GLN A 266 24.79 9.64 2.19
C GLN A 266 26.31 9.53 1.99
N ALA A 267 26.85 8.31 1.97
CA ALA A 267 28.27 8.08 1.71
C ALA A 267 28.69 8.58 0.32
N ARG A 268 27.86 8.35 -0.71
CA ARG A 268 28.10 8.87 -2.06
C ARG A 268 28.06 10.39 -2.13
N MET A 269 27.19 11.05 -1.37
CA MET A 269 27.16 12.52 -1.29
C MET A 269 28.45 13.09 -0.68
N GLY A 270 29.05 12.39 0.29
CA GLY A 270 30.39 12.74 0.78
C GLY A 270 31.45 12.75 -0.33
N LEU A 271 31.49 11.70 -1.16
CA LEU A 271 32.41 11.61 -2.30
C LEU A 271 32.16 12.69 -3.36
N VAL A 272 30.89 13.05 -3.59
CA VAL A 272 30.53 14.15 -4.49
C VAL A 272 31.05 15.49 -3.94
N ALA A 273 30.86 15.76 -2.64
CA ALA A 273 31.35 16.98 -2.01
C ALA A 273 32.88 17.12 -2.10
N ASP A 274 33.62 16.03 -1.87
CA ASP A 274 35.08 16.00 -2.04
C ASP A 274 35.48 16.25 -3.49
N SER A 275 34.80 15.60 -4.44
CA SER A 275 35.07 15.78 -5.88
C SER A 275 34.84 17.21 -6.34
N VAL A 276 33.77 17.86 -5.85
CA VAL A 276 33.47 19.26 -6.13
C VAL A 276 34.53 20.20 -5.53
N THR A 277 35.00 19.90 -4.31
CA THR A 277 36.10 20.65 -3.69
C THR A 277 37.37 20.55 -4.52
N HIS A 278 37.73 19.34 -4.96
CA HIS A 278 38.86 19.10 -5.86
C HIS A 278 38.72 19.83 -7.20
N LEU A 279 37.53 19.83 -7.81
CA LEU A 279 37.23 20.59 -9.02
C LEU A 279 37.44 22.10 -8.81
N GLY A 280 36.99 22.65 -7.68
CA GLY A 280 37.19 24.06 -7.34
C GLY A 280 38.68 24.43 -7.21
N HIS A 281 39.49 23.55 -6.62
CA HIS A 281 40.95 23.74 -6.57
C HIS A 281 41.60 23.65 -7.95
N ALA A 282 41.22 22.65 -8.76
CA ALA A 282 41.74 22.47 -10.11
C ALA A 282 41.41 23.67 -11.01
N ALA A 283 40.17 24.16 -10.97
CA ALA A 283 39.74 25.33 -11.71
C ALA A 283 40.52 26.60 -11.32
N ARG A 284 40.75 26.81 -10.02
CA ARG A 284 41.59 27.93 -9.53
C ARG A 284 43.03 27.82 -10.05
N ASN A 285 43.64 26.64 -9.97
CA ASN A 285 44.98 26.42 -10.49
C ASN A 285 45.05 26.69 -12.01
N ILE A 286 44.06 26.24 -12.78
CA ILE A 286 43.97 26.52 -14.22
C ILE A 286 43.89 28.04 -14.46
N ALA A 287 43.08 28.77 -13.69
CA ALA A 287 42.97 30.22 -13.82
C ALA A 287 44.27 30.96 -13.46
N ASP A 288 45.01 30.49 -12.45
CA ASP A 288 46.33 31.02 -12.09
C ASP A 288 47.37 30.75 -13.20
N THR A 289 47.45 29.51 -13.69
CA THR A 289 48.34 29.15 -14.80
C THR A 289 47.99 29.91 -16.08
N ALA A 290 46.71 30.14 -16.35
CA ALA A 290 46.28 31.00 -17.44
C ALA A 290 46.83 32.42 -17.26
N ARG A 291 46.69 33.04 -16.09
CA ARG A 291 47.25 34.38 -15.82
C ARG A 291 48.77 34.43 -16.02
N GLU A 292 49.49 33.42 -15.56
CA GLU A 292 50.94 33.34 -15.77
C GLU A 292 51.31 33.20 -17.26
N THR A 293 50.57 32.38 -18.01
CA THR A 293 50.78 32.19 -19.45
C THR A 293 50.49 33.46 -20.23
N ASP A 294 49.47 34.26 -19.87
CA ASP A 294 49.21 35.55 -20.50
C ASP A 294 50.35 36.55 -20.25
N ALA A 295 50.89 36.56 -19.03
CA ALA A 295 52.05 37.40 -18.69
C ALA A 295 53.29 37.03 -19.53
N VAL A 296 53.53 35.73 -19.72
CA VAL A 296 54.61 35.23 -20.60
C VAL A 296 54.34 35.64 -22.04
N ALA A 297 53.14 35.44 -22.56
CA ALA A 297 52.76 35.84 -23.92
C ALA A 297 52.92 37.36 -24.14
N SER A 298 52.54 38.18 -23.17
CA SER A 298 52.76 39.62 -23.23
C SER A 298 54.25 39.98 -23.28
N LYS A 299 55.07 39.34 -22.45
CA LYS A 299 56.52 39.56 -22.45
C LYS A 299 57.16 39.13 -23.78
N THR A 300 56.73 37.99 -24.35
CA THR A 300 57.16 37.54 -25.67
C THR A 300 56.81 38.57 -26.74
N ARG A 301 55.60 39.14 -26.69
CA ARG A 301 55.17 40.18 -27.62
C ARG A 301 56.03 41.44 -27.50
N ASP A 302 56.34 41.89 -26.29
CA ASP A 302 57.17 43.08 -26.09
C ASP A 302 58.61 42.85 -26.60
N GLN A 303 59.18 41.67 -26.32
CA GLN A 303 60.52 41.30 -26.79
C GLN A 303 60.58 41.14 -28.31
N ALA A 304 59.60 40.47 -28.92
CA ALA A 304 59.50 40.32 -30.37
C ALA A 304 59.28 41.67 -31.06
N GLY A 305 58.47 42.55 -30.48
CA GLY A 305 58.26 43.92 -30.96
C GLY A 305 59.55 44.74 -30.96
N GLY A 306 60.29 44.74 -29.85
CA GLY A 306 61.59 45.41 -29.78
C GLY A 306 62.64 44.83 -30.73
N ALA A 307 62.62 43.51 -30.96
CA ALA A 307 63.48 42.88 -31.95
C ALA A 307 63.08 43.28 -33.39
N ALA A 308 61.78 43.37 -33.68
CA ALA A 308 61.28 43.78 -35.00
C ALA A 308 61.68 45.23 -35.30
N ASP A 309 61.56 46.13 -34.32
CA ASP A 309 62.04 47.51 -34.43
C ASP A 309 63.56 47.58 -34.68
N THR A 310 64.32 46.70 -34.02
CA THR A 310 65.77 46.59 -34.26
C THR A 310 66.08 46.13 -35.68
N MET A 311 65.32 45.17 -36.23
CA MET A 311 65.47 44.73 -37.63
C MET A 311 65.11 45.82 -38.62
N ASN A 312 64.06 46.61 -38.37
CA ASN A 312 63.72 47.77 -39.19
C ASN A 312 64.86 48.80 -39.22
N ARG A 313 65.52 49.03 -38.07
CA ARG A 313 66.71 49.90 -38.00
C ARG A 313 67.90 49.32 -38.76
N VAL A 314 68.13 48.01 -38.70
CA VAL A 314 69.18 47.33 -39.48
C VAL A 314 68.92 47.48 -40.98
N LEU A 315 67.69 47.24 -41.43
CA LEU A 315 67.29 47.42 -42.84
C LEU A 315 67.53 48.85 -43.32
N SER A 316 67.15 49.85 -42.51
CA SER A 316 67.41 51.26 -42.81
C SER A 316 68.91 51.57 -42.90
N GLY A 317 69.71 51.06 -41.96
CA GLY A 317 71.17 51.20 -41.99
C GLY A 317 71.82 50.53 -43.21
N MET A 318 71.31 49.37 -43.63
CA MET A 318 71.78 48.69 -44.85
C MET A 318 71.44 49.48 -46.11
N ALA A 319 70.26 50.10 -46.18
CA ALA A 319 69.89 50.98 -47.30
C ALA A 319 70.81 52.21 -47.39
N GLU A 320 71.13 52.83 -46.25
CA GLU A 320 72.09 53.94 -46.20
C GLU A 320 73.50 53.49 -46.62
N LEU A 321 73.96 52.34 -46.11
CA LEU A 321 75.26 51.77 -46.45
C LEU A 321 75.37 51.45 -47.95
N SER A 322 74.33 50.87 -48.54
CA SER A 322 74.25 50.61 -49.98
C SER A 322 74.38 51.90 -50.78
N THR A 323 73.72 52.98 -50.34
CA THR A 323 73.79 54.29 -50.99
C THR A 323 75.19 54.89 -50.92
N LYS A 324 75.84 54.84 -49.75
CA LYS A 324 77.22 55.35 -49.59
C LYS A 324 78.24 54.52 -50.39
N ALA A 325 78.08 53.20 -50.43
CA ALA A 325 78.92 52.33 -51.25
C ALA A 325 78.75 52.65 -52.74
N ALA A 326 77.53 52.77 -53.24
CA ALA A 326 77.29 53.17 -54.64
C ALA A 326 77.95 54.53 -54.98
N ALA A 327 77.83 55.52 -54.08
CA ALA A 327 78.49 56.82 -54.27
C ALA A 327 80.03 56.71 -54.30
N LEU A 328 80.62 55.90 -53.42
CA LEU A 328 82.06 55.63 -53.43
C LEU A 328 82.51 54.99 -54.73
N GLY A 329 81.73 54.05 -55.28
CA GLY A 329 81.97 53.46 -56.60
C GLY A 329 82.04 54.51 -57.71
N GLY A 330 81.10 55.47 -57.72
CA GLY A 330 81.11 56.59 -58.67
C GLY A 330 82.29 57.56 -58.47
N HIS A 331 82.72 57.79 -57.23
CA HIS A 331 83.93 58.57 -56.95
C HIS A 331 85.20 57.88 -57.46
N MET A 332 85.30 56.56 -57.33
CA MET A 332 86.42 55.78 -57.87
C MET A 332 86.43 55.80 -59.42
N GLU A 333 85.27 55.74 -60.05
CA GLU A 333 85.13 55.89 -61.51
C GLU A 333 85.61 57.27 -61.99
N THR A 334 85.22 58.33 -61.27
CA THR A 334 85.68 59.70 -61.55
C THR A 334 87.19 59.83 -61.38
N LEU A 335 87.76 59.27 -60.31
CA LEU A 335 89.21 59.29 -60.05
C LEU A 335 89.98 58.53 -61.15
N SER A 336 89.46 57.39 -61.60
CA SER A 336 90.05 56.61 -62.70
C SER A 336 90.05 57.40 -64.01
N ALA A 337 88.96 58.12 -64.32
CA ALA A 337 88.88 58.99 -65.49
C ALA A 337 89.87 60.16 -65.42
N GLN A 338 89.99 60.83 -64.26
CA GLN A 338 90.96 61.90 -64.04
C GLN A 338 92.41 61.40 -64.14
N ALA A 339 92.73 60.23 -63.56
CA ALA A 339 94.05 59.63 -63.67
C ALA A 339 94.39 59.30 -65.14
N LYS A 340 93.43 58.81 -65.93
CA LYS A 340 93.59 58.58 -67.36
C LYS A 340 93.89 59.86 -68.14
N GLU A 341 93.19 60.95 -67.82
CA GLU A 341 93.41 62.26 -68.45
C GLU A 341 94.80 62.80 -68.13
N VAL A 342 95.24 62.73 -66.87
CA VAL A 342 96.60 63.11 -66.46
C VAL A 342 97.64 62.25 -67.19
N GLY A 343 97.41 60.94 -67.31
CA GLY A 343 98.27 60.04 -68.09
C GLY A 343 98.43 60.49 -69.55
N SER A 344 97.35 60.95 -70.19
CA SER A 344 97.39 61.50 -71.54
C SER A 344 98.24 62.77 -71.63
N ILE A 345 98.16 63.65 -70.63
CA ILE A 345 98.96 64.89 -70.56
C ILE A 345 100.45 64.55 -70.37
N LEU A 346 100.76 63.59 -69.51
CA LEU A 346 102.13 63.13 -69.29
C LEU A 346 102.75 62.53 -70.55
N GLY A 347 101.96 61.81 -71.36
CA GLY A 347 102.39 61.36 -72.70
C GLY A 347 102.85 62.52 -73.58
N VAL A 348 102.03 63.58 -73.68
CA VAL A 348 102.38 64.80 -74.44
C VAL A 348 103.63 65.48 -73.87
N ILE A 349 103.78 65.57 -72.55
CA ILE A 349 104.98 66.16 -71.92
C ILE A 349 106.22 65.32 -72.23
N SER A 350 106.11 63.99 -72.20
CA SER A 350 107.20 63.08 -72.56
C SER A 350 107.61 63.29 -74.02
N ASP A 351 106.63 63.41 -74.93
CA ASP A 351 106.89 63.67 -76.36
C ASP A 351 107.56 65.04 -76.56
N ILE A 352 107.11 66.09 -75.87
CA ILE A 352 107.74 67.42 -75.91
C ILE A 352 109.17 67.37 -75.38
N ALA A 353 109.40 66.66 -74.27
CA ALA A 353 110.73 66.53 -73.69
C ALA A 353 111.67 65.74 -74.62
N ASP A 354 111.20 64.69 -75.28
CA ASP A 354 111.97 63.92 -76.26
C ASP A 354 112.28 64.76 -77.52
N GLN A 355 111.30 65.52 -78.02
CA GLN A 355 111.53 66.50 -79.09
C GLN A 355 112.54 67.58 -78.70
N THR A 356 112.46 68.09 -77.47
CA THR A 356 113.40 69.09 -76.93
C THR A 356 114.80 68.50 -76.82
N ASN A 357 114.92 67.25 -76.39
CA ASN A 357 116.19 66.51 -76.33
C ASN A 357 116.82 66.36 -77.73
N LEU A 358 116.02 66.00 -78.74
CA LEU A 358 116.45 65.93 -80.13
C LEU A 358 116.86 67.29 -80.71
N LEU A 359 116.10 68.36 -80.42
CA LEU A 359 116.44 69.72 -80.83
C LEU A 359 117.76 70.20 -80.19
N ALA A 360 117.94 69.93 -78.90
CA ALA A 360 119.14 70.27 -78.16
C ALA A 360 120.37 69.51 -78.69
N LEU A 361 120.21 68.24 -79.04
CA LEU A 361 121.24 67.43 -79.69
C LEU A 361 121.65 68.02 -81.04
N ASN A 362 120.67 68.37 -81.89
CA ASN A 362 120.94 69.02 -83.18
C ASN A 362 121.65 70.37 -83.00
N ALA A 363 121.26 71.16 -82.01
CA ALA A 363 121.92 72.43 -81.69
C ALA A 363 123.36 72.24 -81.17
N ALA A 364 123.62 71.21 -80.36
CA ALA A 364 124.96 70.87 -79.90
C ALA A 364 125.88 70.44 -81.05
N ILE A 365 125.34 69.67 -82.02
CA ILE A 365 126.06 69.29 -83.24
C ILE A 365 126.43 70.53 -84.07
N GLU A 366 125.48 71.44 -84.30
CA GLU A 366 125.74 72.64 -85.11
C GLU A 366 126.67 73.63 -84.39
N ALA A 367 126.58 73.73 -83.06
CA ALA A 367 127.51 74.51 -82.24
C ALA A 367 128.94 73.96 -82.29
N ALA A 368 129.11 72.62 -82.29
CA ALA A 368 130.42 71.99 -82.50
C ALA A 368 130.97 72.26 -83.91
N ARG A 369 130.08 72.32 -84.91
CA ARG A 369 130.43 72.62 -86.31
C ARG A 369 130.91 74.06 -86.52
N ALA A 370 130.40 75.01 -85.74
CA ALA A 370 130.81 76.42 -85.75
C ALA A 370 132.16 76.70 -85.04
N GLY A 371 132.80 75.69 -84.44
CA GLY A 371 134.12 75.82 -83.82
C GLY A 371 134.16 76.78 -82.62
N GLU A 372 135.18 77.64 -82.54
CA GLU A 372 135.35 78.60 -81.42
C GLU A 372 134.17 79.59 -81.29
N SER A 373 133.53 79.99 -82.40
CA SER A 373 132.36 80.89 -82.37
C SER A 373 131.10 80.23 -81.80
N GLY A 374 131.03 78.90 -81.77
CA GLY A 374 129.89 78.12 -81.28
C GLY A 374 129.97 77.72 -79.81
N ARG A 375 131.08 77.99 -79.11
CA ARG A 375 131.33 77.50 -77.74
C ARG A 375 130.23 77.87 -76.74
N GLY A 376 129.74 79.11 -76.79
CA GLY A 376 128.65 79.57 -75.92
C GLY A 376 127.32 78.86 -76.21
N PHE A 377 127.02 78.61 -77.49
CA PHE A 377 125.83 77.86 -77.91
C PHE A 377 125.89 76.39 -77.54
N ALA A 378 127.08 75.77 -77.61
CA ALA A 378 127.27 74.37 -77.23
C ALA A 378 126.93 74.13 -75.75
N VAL A 379 127.35 75.04 -74.86
CA VAL A 379 127.03 74.95 -73.41
C VAL A 379 125.53 75.06 -73.16
N VAL A 380 124.85 75.98 -73.85
CA VAL A 380 123.38 76.13 -73.73
C VAL A 380 122.67 74.88 -74.26
N ALA A 381 123.09 74.36 -75.42
CA ALA A 381 122.51 73.16 -76.00
C ALA A 381 122.65 71.93 -75.09
N ASP A 382 123.83 71.72 -74.47
CA ASP A 382 124.03 70.64 -73.50
C ASP A 382 123.19 70.82 -72.23
N GLU A 383 122.99 72.05 -71.76
CA GLU A 383 122.15 72.32 -70.59
C GLU A 383 120.66 72.07 -70.90
N VAL A 384 120.18 72.47 -72.09
CA VAL A 384 118.83 72.16 -72.57
C VAL A 384 118.64 70.65 -72.72
N ARG A 385 119.65 69.93 -73.24
CA ARG A 385 119.63 68.45 -73.37
C ARG A 385 119.48 67.78 -72.00
N LYS A 386 120.30 68.18 -71.01
CA LYS A 386 120.19 67.68 -69.63
C LYS A 386 118.85 68.01 -68.99
N LEU A 387 118.30 69.20 -69.26
CA LEU A 387 116.98 69.57 -68.76
C LEU A 387 115.88 68.71 -69.37
N ALA A 388 115.96 68.43 -70.66
CA ALA A 388 115.04 67.52 -71.36
C ALA A 388 115.12 66.08 -70.80
N GLU A 389 116.31 65.53 -70.61
CA GLU A 389 116.53 64.22 -69.98
C GLU A 389 115.96 64.15 -68.55
N LYS A 390 116.18 65.19 -67.74
CA LYS A 390 115.58 65.31 -66.40
C LYS A 390 114.06 65.38 -66.45
N THR A 391 113.50 66.14 -67.38
CA THR A 391 112.04 66.23 -67.59
C THR A 391 111.47 64.88 -67.98
N MET A 392 112.08 64.14 -68.92
CA MET A 392 111.64 62.78 -69.28
C MET A 392 111.67 61.82 -68.09
N ALA A 393 112.74 61.86 -67.28
CA ALA A 393 112.87 61.02 -66.10
C ALA A 393 111.78 61.33 -65.06
N ALA A 394 111.53 62.62 -64.79
CA ALA A 394 110.48 63.07 -63.89
C ALA A 394 109.08 62.68 -64.41
N THR A 395 108.80 62.89 -65.71
CA THR A 395 107.52 62.53 -66.34
C THR A 395 107.23 61.03 -66.21
N ARG A 396 108.23 60.16 -66.42
CA ARG A 396 108.09 58.70 -66.23
C ARG A 396 107.80 58.31 -64.78
N GLU A 397 108.36 59.04 -63.82
CA GLU A 397 108.08 58.80 -62.41
C GLU A 397 106.64 59.19 -62.05
N VAL A 398 106.17 60.34 -62.54
CA VAL A 398 104.78 60.77 -62.37
C VAL A 398 103.82 59.81 -63.08
N GLU A 399 104.16 59.32 -64.29
CA GLU A 399 103.35 58.34 -65.03
C GLU A 399 103.18 57.03 -64.25
N ARG A 400 104.26 56.53 -63.61
CA ARG A 400 104.17 55.37 -62.71
C ARG A 400 103.22 55.62 -61.55
N ASN A 401 103.29 56.80 -60.92
CA ASN A 401 102.40 57.15 -59.81
C ASN A 401 100.93 57.25 -60.25
N VAL A 402 100.67 57.86 -61.42
CA VAL A 402 99.32 57.99 -61.98
C VAL A 402 98.74 56.63 -62.35
N THR A 403 99.56 55.73 -62.89
CA THR A 403 99.15 54.34 -63.17
C THR A 403 98.79 53.61 -61.89
N ALA A 404 99.61 53.73 -60.84
CA ALA A 404 99.32 53.13 -59.53
C ALA A 404 98.03 53.68 -58.90
N ILE A 405 97.75 54.98 -59.04
CA ILE A 405 96.49 55.60 -58.59
C ILE A 405 95.30 55.01 -59.33
N ARG A 406 95.39 54.87 -60.67
CA ARG A 406 94.34 54.30 -61.49
C ARG A 406 94.04 52.85 -61.12
N ASP A 407 95.07 52.03 -60.96
CA ASP A 407 94.92 50.61 -60.61
C ASP A 407 94.34 50.45 -59.19
N SER A 408 94.72 51.34 -58.27
CA SER A 408 94.12 51.40 -56.92
C SER A 408 92.65 51.83 -56.95
N ALA A 409 92.29 52.80 -57.80
CA ALA A 409 90.90 53.24 -57.98
C ALA A 409 90.03 52.11 -58.54
N GLU A 410 90.53 51.36 -59.51
CA GLU A 410 89.81 50.21 -60.08
C GLU A 410 89.62 49.08 -59.06
N THR A 411 90.66 48.77 -58.29
CA THR A 411 90.58 47.77 -57.20
C THR A 411 89.53 48.16 -56.16
N ASN A 412 89.53 49.42 -55.72
CA ASN A 412 88.53 49.93 -54.79
C ASN A 412 87.12 49.93 -55.38
N ARG A 413 86.97 50.22 -56.67
CA ARG A 413 85.68 50.15 -57.37
C ARG A 413 85.12 48.72 -57.34
N GLN A 414 85.94 47.71 -57.62
CA GLN A 414 85.53 46.31 -57.55
C GLN A 414 85.14 45.91 -56.13
N ALA A 415 85.98 46.22 -55.13
CA ALA A 415 85.69 45.92 -53.72
C ALA A 415 84.40 46.59 -53.25
N THR A 416 84.12 47.80 -53.73
CA THR A 416 82.87 48.51 -53.43
C THR A 416 81.65 47.85 -54.08
N GLY A 417 81.79 47.34 -55.30
CA GLY A 417 80.73 46.55 -55.96
C GLY A 417 80.41 45.26 -55.21
N GLU A 418 81.43 44.54 -54.74
CA GLU A 418 81.26 43.35 -53.89
C GLU A 418 80.57 43.70 -52.57
N ALA A 419 80.92 44.83 -51.95
CA ALA A 419 80.27 45.32 -50.73
C ALA A 419 78.76 45.61 -50.95
N VAL A 420 78.38 46.21 -52.08
CA VAL A 420 76.94 46.45 -52.41
C VAL A 420 76.17 45.14 -52.52
N ASN A 421 76.74 44.11 -53.15
CA ASN A 421 76.11 42.80 -53.25
C ASN A 421 75.92 42.16 -51.86
N LEU A 422 76.94 42.24 -51.00
CA LEU A 422 76.87 41.70 -49.64
C LEU A 422 75.82 42.42 -48.79
N VAL A 423 75.72 43.75 -48.91
CA VAL A 423 74.69 44.55 -48.23
C VAL A 423 73.29 44.14 -48.68
N THR A 424 73.09 43.92 -49.99
CA THR A 424 71.81 43.46 -50.54
C THR A 424 71.40 42.10 -49.99
N GLN A 425 72.34 41.14 -49.95
CA GLN A 425 72.10 39.82 -49.38
C GLN A 425 71.76 39.91 -47.89
N THR A 426 72.51 40.72 -47.13
CA THR A 426 72.30 40.91 -45.69
C THR A 426 70.96 41.57 -45.40
N ALA A 427 70.52 42.52 -46.24
CA ALA A 427 69.20 43.11 -46.15
C ALA A 427 68.08 42.08 -46.39
N GLY A 428 68.27 41.13 -47.31
CA GLY A 428 67.36 40.00 -47.50
C GLY A 428 67.18 39.16 -46.22
N ILE A 429 68.29 38.75 -45.61
CA ILE A 429 68.30 37.96 -44.36
C ILE A 429 67.63 38.75 -43.21
N ALA A 430 67.93 40.05 -43.09
CA ALA A 430 67.30 40.91 -42.09
C ALA A 430 65.77 41.04 -42.31
N GLY A 431 65.32 41.06 -43.57
CA GLY A 431 63.91 41.05 -43.93
C GLY A 431 63.21 39.74 -43.52
N GLU A 432 63.83 38.59 -43.78
CA GLU A 432 63.33 37.29 -43.33
C GLU A 432 63.22 37.20 -41.81
N ALA A 433 64.23 37.70 -41.09
CA ALA A 433 64.20 37.78 -39.62
C ALA A 433 63.05 38.68 -39.13
N GLY A 434 62.81 39.81 -39.80
CA GLY A 434 61.68 40.69 -39.51
C GLY A 434 60.32 39.99 -39.68
N ALA A 435 60.14 39.23 -40.77
CA ALA A 435 58.92 38.47 -41.01
C ALA A 435 58.70 37.37 -39.96
N ALA A 436 59.76 36.68 -39.54
CA ALA A 436 59.68 35.68 -38.46
C ALA A 436 59.26 36.31 -37.12
N LEU A 437 59.74 37.53 -36.82
CA LEU A 437 59.35 38.27 -35.61
C LEU A 437 57.87 38.70 -35.65
N ASP A 438 57.34 39.08 -36.82
CA ASP A 438 55.92 39.38 -36.98
C ASP A 438 55.02 38.14 -36.80
N ALA A 439 55.48 36.97 -37.26
CA ALA A 439 54.82 35.70 -36.99
C ALA A 439 54.80 35.38 -35.47
N ILE A 440 55.91 35.61 -34.76
CA ILE A 440 55.97 35.45 -33.29
C ILE A 440 54.99 36.41 -32.59
N LEU A 441 54.92 37.67 -33.04
CA LEU A 441 53.96 38.65 -32.51
C LEU A 441 52.51 38.18 -32.66
N THR A 442 52.19 37.58 -33.81
CA THR A 442 50.85 37.03 -34.08
C THR A 442 50.54 35.85 -33.17
N LEU A 443 51.46 34.88 -33.07
CA LEU A 443 51.33 33.72 -32.18
C LEU A 443 51.17 34.12 -30.71
N ALA A 444 51.91 35.15 -30.25
CA ALA A 444 51.79 35.67 -28.89
C ALA A 444 50.40 36.28 -28.64
N ARG A 445 49.82 37.00 -29.61
CA ARG A 445 48.45 37.55 -29.51
C ARG A 445 47.39 36.45 -29.46
N GLU A 446 47.52 35.43 -30.30
CA GLU A 446 46.62 34.28 -30.30
C GLU A 446 46.70 33.49 -28.99
N THR A 447 47.91 33.29 -28.47
CA THR A 447 48.14 32.66 -27.17
C THR A 447 47.42 33.42 -26.06
N SER A 448 47.58 34.75 -25.98
CA SER A 448 46.83 35.58 -25.03
C SER A 448 45.31 35.46 -25.18
N ALA A 449 44.80 35.37 -26.41
CA ALA A 449 43.37 35.19 -26.66
C ALA A 449 42.87 33.83 -26.13
N HIS A 450 43.58 32.74 -26.43
CA HIS A 450 43.24 31.41 -25.93
C HIS A 450 43.31 31.32 -24.41
N VAL A 451 44.32 31.93 -23.82
CA VAL A 451 44.50 31.97 -22.36
C VAL A 451 43.35 32.69 -21.67
N ARG A 452 42.84 33.79 -22.24
CA ARG A 452 41.63 34.45 -21.71
C ARG A 452 40.41 33.54 -21.75
N THR A 453 40.22 32.78 -22.83
CA THR A 453 39.13 31.79 -22.92
C THR A 453 39.29 30.69 -21.87
N ILE A 454 40.51 30.17 -21.66
CA ILE A 454 40.79 29.16 -20.63
C ILE A 454 40.46 29.71 -19.22
N ALA A 455 40.88 30.95 -18.92
CA ALA A 455 40.57 31.59 -17.64
C ALA A 455 39.06 31.77 -17.44
N GLN A 456 38.32 32.14 -18.48
CA GLN A 456 36.86 32.24 -18.44
C GLN A 456 36.23 30.87 -18.15
N THR A 457 36.61 29.82 -18.89
CA THR A 457 36.09 28.47 -18.69
C THR A 457 36.40 27.93 -17.29
N ALA A 458 37.58 28.23 -16.74
CA ALA A 458 37.92 27.90 -15.36
C ALA A 458 37.01 28.64 -14.34
N GLY A 459 36.65 29.90 -14.61
CA GLY A 459 35.64 30.63 -13.84
C GLY A 459 34.26 29.94 -13.89
N GLU A 460 33.80 29.58 -15.09
CA GLU A 460 32.53 28.87 -15.29
C GLU A 460 32.51 27.50 -14.59
N GLN A 461 33.62 26.76 -14.63
CA GLN A 461 33.78 25.50 -13.89
C GLN A 461 33.69 25.68 -12.37
N THR A 462 34.21 26.78 -11.84
CA THR A 462 34.11 27.10 -10.41
C THR A 462 32.64 27.32 -10.03
N THR A 463 31.91 28.14 -10.78
CA THR A 463 30.47 28.38 -10.55
C THR A 463 29.64 27.10 -10.70
N ALA A 464 29.91 26.28 -11.72
CA ALA A 464 29.25 24.99 -11.89
C ALA A 464 29.55 24.04 -10.70
N GLY A 465 30.78 24.06 -10.19
CA GLY A 465 31.17 23.36 -8.97
C GLY A 465 30.37 23.83 -7.75
N GLU A 466 30.23 25.14 -7.53
CA GLU A 466 29.42 25.69 -6.42
C GLU A 466 27.94 25.26 -6.51
N HIS A 467 27.39 25.24 -7.71
CA HIS A 467 26.01 24.75 -7.94
C HIS A 467 25.90 23.25 -7.63
N ALA A 468 26.89 22.46 -8.03
CA ALA A 468 26.94 21.02 -7.73
C ALA A 468 27.11 20.75 -6.22
N ALA A 469 27.92 21.54 -5.51
CA ALA A 469 28.05 21.47 -4.06
C ALA A 469 26.69 21.72 -3.39
N LYS A 470 25.98 22.77 -3.79
CA LYS A 470 24.66 23.10 -3.25
C LYS A 470 23.63 21.99 -3.53
N ALA A 471 23.60 21.47 -4.76
CA ALA A 471 22.73 20.34 -5.08
C ALA A 471 23.08 19.10 -4.24
N GLY A 472 24.38 18.85 -4.01
CA GLY A 472 24.85 17.78 -3.13
C GLY A 472 24.38 17.95 -1.69
N THR A 473 24.42 19.17 -1.15
CA THR A 473 23.91 19.46 0.21
C THR A 473 22.39 19.27 0.31
N ASP A 474 21.65 19.71 -0.70
CA ASP A 474 20.19 19.55 -0.74
C ASP A 474 19.79 18.06 -0.80
N ILE A 475 20.53 17.25 -1.58
CA ILE A 475 20.34 15.79 -1.63
C ILE A 475 20.72 15.15 -0.30
N ALA A 476 21.84 15.52 0.32
CA ALA A 476 22.25 14.98 1.62
C ALA A 476 21.21 15.27 2.71
N GLN A 477 20.58 16.45 2.68
CA GLN A 477 19.48 16.77 3.58
C GLN A 477 18.27 15.86 3.32
N ALA A 478 17.84 15.72 2.07
CA ALA A 478 16.71 14.85 1.71
C ALA A 478 16.96 13.37 2.09
N VAL A 479 18.20 12.91 1.97
CA VAL A 479 18.62 11.56 2.41
C VAL A 479 18.53 11.44 3.94
N SER A 480 18.96 12.46 4.70
CA SER A 480 18.82 12.48 6.15
C SER A 480 17.35 12.43 6.58
N GLU A 481 16.47 13.20 5.93
CA GLU A 481 15.03 13.18 6.19
C GLU A 481 14.42 11.81 5.84
N THR A 482 14.87 11.19 4.75
CA THR A 482 14.44 9.84 4.35
C THR A 482 14.87 8.79 5.37
N SER A 483 16.12 8.85 5.85
CA SER A 483 16.62 7.93 6.89
C SER A 483 15.81 8.04 8.18
N GLN A 484 15.47 9.27 8.61
CA GLN A 484 14.60 9.48 9.76
C GLN A 484 13.20 8.88 9.52
N ALA A 485 12.59 9.16 8.36
CA ALA A 485 11.28 8.62 8.02
C ALA A 485 11.27 7.07 7.96
N MET A 486 12.37 6.45 7.52
CA MET A 486 12.52 4.99 7.55
C MET A 486 12.63 4.47 8.98
N GLY A 487 13.31 5.18 9.88
CA GLY A 487 13.33 4.84 11.31
C GLY A 487 11.94 4.86 11.93
N GLU A 488 11.13 5.87 11.62
CA GLU A 488 9.73 5.97 12.08
C GLU A 488 8.84 4.88 11.46
N ALA A 489 9.02 4.59 10.17
CA ALA A 489 8.30 3.53 9.48
C ALA A 489 8.63 2.14 10.06
N ALA A 490 9.89 1.89 10.42
CA ALA A 490 10.30 0.63 11.04
C ALA A 490 9.56 0.39 12.35
N LEU A 491 9.47 1.41 13.22
CA LEU A 491 8.73 1.34 14.48
C LEU A 491 7.22 1.10 14.26
N ALA A 492 6.63 1.78 13.27
CA ALA A 492 5.22 1.59 12.94
C ALA A 492 4.93 0.17 12.41
N VAL A 493 5.84 -0.39 11.61
CA VAL A 493 5.72 -1.75 11.08
C VAL A 493 5.89 -2.80 12.19
N GLU A 494 6.81 -2.58 13.12
CA GLU A 494 6.97 -3.44 14.30
C GLU A 494 5.67 -3.48 15.13
N GLU A 495 5.04 -2.32 15.33
CA GLU A 495 3.75 -2.22 16.02
C GLU A 495 2.61 -2.91 15.24
N LEU A 496 2.56 -2.76 13.91
CA LEU A 496 1.59 -3.48 13.06
C LEU A 496 1.75 -4.99 13.17
N SER A 497 3.00 -5.50 13.15
CA SER A 497 3.28 -6.92 13.34
C SER A 497 2.80 -7.39 14.70
N ARG A 498 3.08 -6.63 15.77
CA ARG A 498 2.64 -6.94 17.13
C ARG A 498 1.11 -6.99 17.25
N VAL A 499 0.41 -6.04 16.63
CA VAL A 499 -1.07 -6.00 16.62
C VAL A 499 -1.64 -7.17 15.82
N ALA A 500 -1.06 -7.48 14.66
CA ALA A 500 -1.49 -8.61 13.84
C ALA A 500 -1.33 -9.95 14.57
N ASP A 501 -0.19 -10.15 15.26
CA ASP A 501 0.06 -11.35 16.08
C ASP A 501 -0.92 -11.45 17.26
N ALA A 502 -1.20 -10.33 17.93
CA ALA A 502 -2.18 -10.28 19.02
C ALA A 502 -3.60 -10.61 18.55
N LEU A 503 -4.01 -10.10 17.39
CA LEU A 503 -5.30 -10.43 16.78
C LEU A 503 -5.38 -11.90 16.38
N ASN A 504 -4.32 -12.45 15.77
CA ASN A 504 -4.24 -13.86 15.43
C ASN A 504 -4.36 -14.76 16.67
N ALA A 505 -3.67 -14.44 17.76
CA ALA A 505 -3.77 -15.17 19.02
C ALA A 505 -5.20 -15.13 19.59
N LEU A 506 -5.83 -13.95 19.60
CA LEU A 506 -7.19 -13.77 20.11
C LEU A 506 -8.23 -14.58 19.33
N PHE A 507 -8.11 -14.64 18.00
CA PHE A 507 -9.05 -15.42 17.18
C PHE A 507 -8.74 -16.92 17.18
N ALA A 508 -7.49 -17.32 17.37
CA ALA A 508 -7.11 -18.73 17.52
C ALA A 508 -7.70 -19.34 18.81
N ASP A 509 -7.65 -18.62 19.93
CA ASP A 509 -8.27 -19.04 21.20
C ASP A 509 -9.81 -19.08 21.09
N SER A 510 -10.42 -18.15 20.35
CA SER A 510 -11.88 -18.10 20.16
C SER A 510 -12.44 -19.24 19.31
N ALA A 511 -11.60 -19.95 18.55
CA ALA A 511 -11.99 -21.09 17.73
C ALA A 511 -11.82 -22.45 18.45
N ALA A 512 -11.12 -22.47 19.60
CA ALA A 512 -10.79 -23.67 20.36
C ALA A 512 -11.71 -23.94 21.57
N GLY A 513 -12.51 -22.94 21.98
CA GLY A 513 -13.54 -23.05 23.02
C GLY A 513 -14.95 -23.00 22.43
#